data_AF-A0A2D5S8D5-F1
#
_entry.id   AF-A0A2D5S8D5-F1
#
_cell.length_a   1.000
_cell.length_b   1.000
_cell.length_c   1.000
_cell.angle_alpha   90.00
_cell.angle_beta   90.00
_cell.angle_gamma   90.00
#
_symmetry.space_group_name_H-M   'P 1'
#
loop_
_entity.id
_entity.type
_entity.pdbx_description
1 polymer ?
#
loop_
_entity_poly.entity_id
_entity_poly.type
_entity_poly.pdbx_seq_one_letter_code
_entity_poly.pdbx_strand_id
1 'polypeptide(L)'
;MPLHGPSQGQSGSAVQLYDHEDTPRGGDFNADRQFGGSTQLPEHKVWFFHLARICNHCTYPGCLGSCPRNAIYKRPEDGVVLIDQSRCRGYRKCVEGCPYKKSMYRPTTRTSEKCIACFPRLEGKDETISPDGAPTESRCMSACVGKIRMQGLVKIDEEGGWVKDPKNPLYYLVRERQVALPLYAQFGTEPNGYYIPPRWVPRNYLQQMFGPGVEAAIDQYSCPDRELLGVLQLFRTTRQILFRYEIEKGDKDGEIEVTMPNGDSKTQELFNDTVIGYNKLDEEVVRITVEEPTFERPAEAHVNSI
;
A
#
# COMPACT_ATOMS: atom_id res chain seq x y z
N MET A 1 11.81 36.04 40.60
CA MET A 1 12.54 37.33 40.48
C MET A 1 13.96 37.02 40.02
N PRO A 2 14.51 37.82 39.11
CA PRO A 2 14.46 37.50 37.68
C PRO A 2 15.87 37.43 37.08
N LEU A 3 16.03 36.86 35.89
CA LEU A 3 16.88 37.44 34.83
C LEU A 3 16.28 37.08 33.46
N HIS A 4 15.40 37.94 32.96
CA HIS A 4 15.24 38.13 31.53
C HIS A 4 16.49 38.83 31.00
N GLY A 5 17.07 38.29 29.94
CA GLY A 5 18.00 38.98 29.05
C GLY A 5 17.60 38.64 27.60
N PRO A 6 17.57 39.61 26.67
CA PRO A 6 16.92 39.45 25.38
C PRO A 6 17.88 38.82 24.37
N SER A 7 17.53 37.67 23.80
CA SER A 7 18.18 37.19 22.57
C SER A 7 17.27 37.47 21.38
N GLN A 8 17.57 38.62 20.78
CA GLN A 8 17.45 38.98 19.38
C GLN A 8 16.78 37.97 18.44
N GLY A 9 15.79 38.46 17.71
CA GLY A 9 15.14 37.72 16.63
C GLY A 9 16.16 37.18 15.64
N GLN A 10 16.11 35.87 15.44
CA GLN A 10 16.67 35.24 14.26
C GLN A 10 15.49 34.92 13.34
N SER A 11 15.53 35.60 12.20
CA SER A 11 14.76 35.35 10.99
C SER A 11 14.66 33.84 10.70
N GLY A 12 13.46 33.39 10.32
CA GLY A 12 13.13 32.01 10.07
C GLY A 12 14.17 31.28 9.21
N SER A 13 14.80 30.27 9.80
CA SER A 13 15.47 29.22 9.07
C SER A 13 14.40 28.28 8.52
N ALA A 14 14.31 28.16 7.20
CA ALA A 14 13.45 27.19 6.54
C ALA A 14 13.78 25.78 7.06
N VAL A 15 12.78 25.13 7.63
CA VAL A 15 12.86 23.76 8.18
C VAL A 15 12.90 22.80 6.99
N GLN A 16 14.03 22.12 6.77
CA GLN A 16 14.11 21.04 5.79
C GLN A 16 13.69 19.72 6.46
N LEU A 17 12.51 19.24 6.08
CA LEU A 17 11.97 17.95 6.51
C LEU A 17 12.56 16.84 5.64
N TYR A 18 13.22 15.89 6.27
CA TYR A 18 13.80 14.71 5.61
C TYR A 18 12.85 13.53 5.84
N ASP A 19 12.35 12.94 4.76
CA ASP A 19 11.62 11.67 4.79
C ASP A 19 12.62 10.53 4.52
N HIS A 20 12.35 9.32 5.02
CA HIS A 20 13.27 8.17 5.07
C HIS A 20 13.73 7.61 3.71
N GLU A 21 13.46 8.32 2.60
CA GLU A 21 13.71 7.87 1.22
C GLU A 21 14.60 8.83 0.43
N ASP A 22 15.49 9.54 1.12
CA ASP A 22 16.38 10.49 0.45
C ASP A 22 17.46 9.84 -0.44
N THR A 23 17.76 10.57 -1.50
CA THR A 23 18.66 10.14 -2.58
C THR A 23 20.10 9.90 -2.10
N PRO A 24 20.86 8.96 -2.69
CA PRO A 24 22.29 8.75 -2.38
C PRO A 24 23.21 9.94 -2.73
N ARG A 25 22.68 11.01 -3.31
CA ARG A 25 23.42 12.22 -3.69
C ARG A 25 22.63 13.44 -3.24
N GLY A 26 22.84 13.85 -1.99
CA GLY A 26 22.65 15.25 -1.64
C GLY A 26 23.52 16.13 -2.55
N GLY A 27 23.03 17.31 -2.91
CA GLY A 27 23.77 18.30 -3.71
C GLY A 27 25.08 18.73 -3.03
N ASP A 28 25.89 19.56 -3.70
CA ASP A 28 27.12 20.07 -3.08
C ASP A 28 26.80 20.89 -1.81
N PHE A 29 27.64 20.76 -0.78
CA PHE A 29 27.50 21.50 0.47
C PHE A 29 27.71 23.01 0.24
N ASN A 30 26.86 23.85 0.83
CA ASN A 30 27.16 25.27 0.96
C ASN A 30 28.29 25.50 1.97
N ALA A 31 28.82 26.73 2.00
CA ALA A 31 29.92 27.15 2.90
C ALA A 31 29.65 26.85 4.39
N ASP A 32 28.39 26.77 4.80
CA ASP A 32 27.96 26.49 6.17
C ASP A 32 27.69 24.98 6.43
N ARG A 33 28.12 24.10 5.52
CA ARG A 33 27.86 22.63 5.55
C ARG A 33 26.37 22.24 5.54
N GLN A 34 25.50 23.16 5.14
CA GLN A 34 24.09 22.89 4.86
C GLN A 34 23.90 22.59 3.38
N PHE A 35 22.97 21.71 3.02
CA PHE A 35 22.57 21.54 1.63
C PHE A 35 21.83 22.80 1.17
N GLY A 36 22.42 23.51 0.19
CA GLY A 36 21.78 24.65 -0.44
C GLY A 36 20.77 24.22 -1.48
N GLY A 37 19.50 24.10 -1.11
CA GLY A 37 18.43 23.92 -2.08
C GLY A 37 17.25 23.13 -1.53
N SER A 38 16.07 23.37 -2.08
CA SER A 38 14.91 22.51 -1.89
C SER A 38 15.29 21.05 -2.13
N THR A 39 14.88 20.17 -1.22
CA THR A 39 14.99 18.72 -1.41
C THR A 39 14.02 18.33 -2.52
N GLN A 40 14.43 18.48 -3.77
CA GLN A 40 13.83 17.70 -4.85
C GLN A 40 14.32 16.26 -4.67
N LEU A 41 13.41 15.30 -4.77
CA LEU A 41 13.75 13.89 -4.93
C LEU A 41 13.81 13.59 -6.44
N PRO A 42 14.91 13.92 -7.15
CA PRO A 42 15.02 13.55 -8.55
C PRO A 42 14.98 12.03 -8.67
N GLU A 43 14.42 11.53 -9.78
CA GLU A 43 14.57 10.12 -10.14
C GLU A 43 16.04 9.69 -9.98
N HIS A 44 16.29 8.63 -9.21
CA HIS A 44 17.67 8.24 -8.96
C HIS A 44 18.28 7.72 -10.27
N LYS A 45 19.48 8.22 -10.64
CA LYS A 45 20.23 7.71 -11.81
C LYS A 45 20.48 6.20 -11.73
N VAL A 46 20.61 5.67 -10.51
CA VAL A 46 20.63 4.24 -10.22
C VAL A 46 19.52 3.97 -9.23
N TRP A 47 18.55 3.15 -9.62
CA TRP A 47 17.37 2.88 -8.82
C TRP A 47 17.11 1.38 -8.73
N PHE A 48 16.53 0.97 -7.61
CA PHE A 48 15.89 -0.31 -7.43
C PHE A 48 14.74 -0.13 -6.44
N PHE A 49 13.80 -1.06 -6.45
CA PHE A 49 12.76 -1.15 -5.43
C PHE A 49 12.31 -2.60 -5.29
N HIS A 50 11.64 -2.92 -4.19
CA HIS A 50 11.13 -4.25 -3.94
C HIS A 50 9.70 -4.39 -4.45
N LEU A 51 9.47 -5.36 -5.33
CA LEU A 51 8.13 -5.70 -5.81
C LEU A 51 7.67 -7.06 -5.27
N ALA A 52 6.94 -7.03 -4.15
CA ALA A 52 6.34 -8.23 -3.59
C ALA A 52 5.17 -8.71 -4.49
N ARG A 53 5.22 -9.93 -5.02
CA ARG A 53 4.18 -10.47 -5.90
C ARG A 53 3.57 -11.77 -5.41
N ILE A 54 2.24 -11.83 -5.39
CA ILE A 54 1.44 -13.02 -5.09
C ILE A 54 0.48 -13.34 -6.25
N CYS A 55 -0.42 -14.32 -6.08
CA CYS A 55 -1.53 -14.49 -7.02
C CYS A 55 -2.49 -13.31 -6.87
N ASN A 56 -2.87 -12.69 -7.97
CA ASN A 56 -3.76 -11.53 -7.95
C ASN A 56 -5.25 -11.89 -7.82
N HIS A 57 -5.60 -13.19 -7.75
CA HIS A 57 -6.99 -13.68 -7.70
C HIS A 57 -7.93 -12.90 -8.65
N CYS A 58 -7.48 -12.75 -9.91
CA CYS A 58 -8.03 -11.79 -10.86
C CYS A 58 -9.53 -11.96 -11.12
N THR A 59 -10.18 -10.92 -11.62
CA THR A 59 -11.59 -10.96 -12.04
C THR A 59 -11.76 -11.85 -13.27
N TYR A 60 -10.83 -11.76 -14.22
CA TYR A 60 -10.75 -12.63 -15.41
C TYR A 60 -9.47 -13.47 -15.37
N PRO A 61 -9.44 -14.59 -14.62
CA PRO A 61 -8.19 -15.32 -14.40
C PRO A 61 -7.78 -16.10 -15.65
N GLY A 62 -6.68 -15.69 -16.29
CA GLY A 62 -6.12 -16.42 -17.43
C GLY A 62 -5.81 -17.90 -17.12
N CYS A 63 -5.43 -18.21 -15.88
CA CYS A 63 -5.23 -19.59 -15.44
C CYS A 63 -6.52 -20.42 -15.47
N LEU A 64 -7.67 -19.83 -15.12
CA LEU A 64 -8.98 -20.48 -15.15
C LEU A 64 -9.36 -20.77 -16.60
N GLY A 65 -9.32 -19.75 -17.46
CA GLY A 65 -9.65 -19.89 -18.88
C GLY A 65 -8.75 -20.86 -19.65
N SER A 66 -7.53 -21.12 -19.14
CA SER A 66 -6.58 -22.03 -19.79
C SER A 66 -6.71 -23.49 -19.35
N CYS A 67 -7.44 -23.82 -18.30
CA CYS A 67 -7.47 -25.20 -17.77
C CYS A 67 -8.44 -26.08 -18.58
N PRO A 68 -7.98 -27.03 -19.42
CA PRO A 68 -8.88 -27.84 -20.25
C PRO A 68 -9.77 -28.80 -19.45
N ARG A 69 -9.46 -29.01 -18.16
CA ARG A 69 -10.20 -29.90 -17.26
C ARG A 69 -11.19 -29.16 -16.36
N ASN A 70 -11.22 -27.83 -16.44
CA ASN A 70 -12.00 -26.97 -15.55
C ASN A 70 -11.72 -27.25 -14.06
N ALA A 71 -10.48 -27.63 -13.71
CA ALA A 71 -10.07 -27.89 -12.33
C ALA A 71 -9.83 -26.60 -11.53
N ILE A 72 -9.87 -25.44 -12.19
CA ILE A 72 -9.69 -24.12 -11.58
C ILE A 72 -11.05 -23.46 -11.50
N TYR A 73 -11.36 -22.87 -10.36
CA TYR A 73 -12.62 -22.17 -10.12
C TYR A 73 -12.38 -20.91 -9.30
N LYS A 74 -13.31 -19.96 -9.36
CA LYS A 74 -13.33 -18.74 -8.54
C LYS A 74 -14.48 -18.86 -7.56
N ARG A 75 -14.19 -18.71 -6.27
CA ARG A 75 -15.19 -18.75 -5.20
C ARG A 75 -16.14 -17.55 -5.30
N PRO A 76 -17.47 -17.75 -5.26
CA PRO A 76 -18.44 -16.64 -5.32
C PRO A 76 -18.40 -15.76 -4.06
N GLU A 77 -18.06 -16.31 -2.90
CA GLU A 77 -18.15 -15.62 -1.61
C GLU A 77 -17.03 -14.60 -1.34
N ASP A 78 -15.87 -14.76 -1.96
CA ASP A 78 -14.68 -13.92 -1.72
C ASP A 78 -13.81 -13.68 -2.96
N GLY A 79 -14.18 -14.22 -4.12
CA GLY A 79 -13.44 -14.08 -5.36
C GLY A 79 -12.10 -14.83 -5.41
N VAL A 80 -11.80 -15.68 -4.43
CA VAL A 80 -10.54 -16.44 -4.38
C VAL A 80 -10.56 -17.51 -5.47
N VAL A 81 -9.67 -17.36 -6.44
CA VAL A 81 -9.38 -18.40 -7.43
C VAL A 81 -8.65 -19.58 -6.75
N LEU A 82 -9.03 -20.83 -7.01
CA LEU A 82 -8.41 -22.05 -6.45
C LEU A 82 -8.21 -23.12 -7.53
N ILE A 83 -7.32 -24.09 -7.27
CA ILE A 83 -7.12 -25.28 -8.09
C ILE A 83 -7.58 -26.49 -7.28
N ASP A 84 -8.64 -27.15 -7.75
CA ASP A 84 -9.11 -28.43 -7.20
C ASP A 84 -8.06 -29.52 -7.45
N GLN A 85 -7.41 -29.95 -6.37
CA GLN A 85 -6.36 -30.96 -6.43
C GLN A 85 -6.89 -32.35 -6.83
N SER A 86 -8.16 -32.66 -6.55
CA SER A 86 -8.77 -33.95 -6.91
C SER A 86 -9.05 -34.07 -8.42
N ARG A 87 -9.34 -32.93 -9.07
CA ARG A 87 -9.63 -32.83 -10.52
C ARG A 87 -8.39 -32.54 -11.36
N CYS A 88 -7.36 -31.93 -10.76
CA CYS A 88 -6.14 -31.57 -11.44
C CYS A 88 -5.38 -32.82 -11.95
N ARG A 89 -4.89 -32.76 -13.18
CA ARG A 89 -4.07 -33.81 -13.81
C ARG A 89 -2.75 -33.30 -14.36
N GLY A 90 -2.36 -32.08 -13.96
CA GLY A 90 -1.04 -31.56 -14.28
C GLY A 90 -0.79 -31.23 -15.75
N TYR A 91 -1.82 -30.81 -16.50
CA TYR A 91 -1.67 -30.38 -17.91
C TYR A 91 -0.84 -29.11 -18.09
N ARG A 92 -0.54 -28.38 -16.99
CA ARG A 92 0.32 -27.17 -16.95
C ARG A 92 -0.18 -25.98 -17.78
N LYS A 93 -1.33 -26.07 -18.45
CA LYS A 93 -1.92 -24.93 -19.17
C LYS A 93 -2.22 -23.73 -18.28
N CYS A 94 -2.54 -23.94 -17.00
CA CYS A 94 -2.67 -22.85 -16.03
C CYS A 94 -1.34 -22.16 -15.67
N VAL A 95 -0.21 -22.86 -15.78
CA VAL A 95 1.15 -22.31 -15.61
C VAL A 95 1.50 -21.44 -16.80
N GLU A 96 1.23 -21.93 -18.01
CA GLU A 96 1.40 -21.20 -19.26
C GLU A 96 0.51 -19.94 -19.31
N GLY A 97 -0.80 -20.12 -19.12
CA GLY A 97 -1.81 -19.08 -19.28
C GLY A 97 -1.91 -18.04 -18.16
N CYS A 98 -1.18 -18.21 -17.05
CA CYS A 98 -1.06 -17.15 -16.06
C CYS A 98 0.03 -16.16 -16.50
N PRO A 99 -0.29 -14.90 -16.85
CA PRO A 99 0.73 -13.94 -17.27
C PRO A 99 1.68 -13.58 -16.11
N TYR A 100 1.21 -13.70 -14.86
CA TYR A 100 2.03 -13.49 -13.65
C TYR A 100 2.83 -14.71 -13.19
N LYS A 101 2.65 -15.87 -13.85
CA LYS A 101 3.31 -17.15 -13.51
C LYS A 101 3.13 -17.56 -12.04
N LYS A 102 1.90 -17.43 -11.53
CA LYS A 102 1.53 -17.73 -10.13
C LYS A 102 0.89 -19.11 -9.91
N SER A 103 0.61 -19.84 -10.98
CA SER A 103 0.37 -21.28 -10.91
C SER A 103 1.69 -21.99 -11.12
N MET A 104 2.00 -22.96 -10.27
CA MET A 104 3.24 -23.74 -10.28
C MET A 104 2.90 -25.21 -10.42
N TYR A 105 3.70 -25.97 -11.16
CA TYR A 105 3.52 -27.42 -11.27
C TYR A 105 4.36 -28.11 -10.19
N ARG A 106 3.74 -29.02 -9.42
CA ARG A 106 4.44 -29.87 -8.45
C ARG A 106 4.71 -31.24 -9.08
N PRO A 107 5.99 -31.60 -9.34
CA PRO A 107 6.32 -32.87 -9.97
C PRO A 107 5.98 -34.11 -9.13
N THR A 108 6.00 -33.99 -7.80
CA THR A 108 5.77 -35.12 -6.89
C THR A 108 4.31 -35.56 -6.86
N THR A 109 3.36 -34.62 -6.79
CA THR A 109 1.92 -34.90 -6.83
C THR A 109 1.37 -34.95 -8.26
N ARG A 110 2.14 -34.48 -9.25
CA ARG A 110 1.73 -34.32 -10.65
C ARG A 110 0.50 -33.41 -10.83
N THR A 111 0.30 -32.50 -9.88
CA THR A 111 -0.73 -31.46 -9.93
C THR A 111 -0.11 -30.07 -10.01
N SER A 112 -0.94 -29.06 -10.26
CA SER A 112 -0.54 -27.66 -10.14
C SER A 112 -1.10 -27.06 -8.85
N GLU A 113 -0.29 -26.23 -8.21
CA GLU A 113 -0.56 -25.53 -6.97
C GLU A 113 -0.39 -24.02 -7.16
N LYS A 114 -1.00 -23.23 -6.29
CA LYS A 114 -0.85 -21.77 -6.27
C LYS A 114 -1.25 -21.22 -4.92
N CYS A 115 -1.03 -19.92 -4.72
CA CYS A 115 -1.58 -19.17 -3.59
C CYS A 115 -3.09 -19.43 -3.44
N ILE A 116 -3.51 -19.74 -2.22
CA ILE A 116 -4.91 -20.00 -1.86
C ILE A 116 -5.55 -18.82 -1.12
N ALA A 117 -4.92 -17.64 -1.16
CA ALA A 117 -5.28 -16.43 -0.37
C ALA A 117 -5.44 -16.68 1.14
N CYS A 118 -4.85 -17.77 1.66
CA CYS A 118 -5.17 -18.30 2.98
C CYS A 118 -6.69 -18.35 3.23
N PHE A 119 -7.50 -18.82 2.27
CA PHE A 119 -8.97 -18.79 2.39
C PHE A 119 -9.54 -19.29 3.74
N PRO A 120 -8.95 -20.27 4.46
CA PRO A 120 -9.47 -20.62 5.79
C PRO A 120 -9.46 -19.45 6.79
N ARG A 121 -8.51 -18.52 6.66
CA ARG A 121 -8.44 -17.27 7.44
C ARG A 121 -9.50 -16.26 7.02
N LEU A 122 -9.82 -16.21 5.72
CA LEU A 122 -10.91 -15.37 5.20
C LEU A 122 -12.28 -15.90 5.63
N GLU A 123 -12.39 -17.21 5.82
CA GLU A 123 -13.58 -17.87 6.37
C GLU A 123 -13.72 -17.71 7.89
N GLY A 124 -12.78 -17.04 8.57
CA GLY A 124 -12.80 -16.90 10.02
C GLY A 124 -12.47 -18.19 10.79
N LYS A 125 -11.81 -19.16 10.15
CA LYS A 125 -11.47 -20.46 10.78
C LYS A 125 -10.12 -20.48 11.50
N ASP A 126 -9.45 -19.32 11.62
CA ASP A 126 -8.19 -19.21 12.38
C ASP A 126 -8.50 -18.73 13.79
N GLU A 127 -8.90 -19.67 14.64
CA GLU A 127 -9.30 -19.43 16.04
C GLU A 127 -8.22 -18.72 16.87
N THR A 128 -6.95 -18.79 16.45
CA THR A 128 -5.84 -18.13 17.15
C THR A 128 -5.79 -16.62 16.94
N ILE A 129 -6.40 -16.12 15.85
CA ILE A 129 -6.38 -14.71 15.48
C ILE A 129 -7.79 -14.12 15.49
N SER A 130 -8.80 -14.94 15.22
CA SER A 130 -10.20 -14.56 15.21
C SER A 130 -11.02 -15.61 15.97
N PRO A 131 -11.08 -15.49 17.31
CA PRO A 131 -11.95 -16.34 18.13
C PRO A 131 -13.44 -16.01 17.91
N ASP A 132 -13.73 -14.82 17.38
CA ASP A 132 -15.05 -14.28 17.01
C ASP A 132 -15.57 -14.78 15.65
N GLY A 133 -14.74 -15.47 14.84
CA GLY A 133 -15.09 -15.95 13.51
C GLY A 133 -15.10 -14.86 12.42
N ALA A 134 -14.60 -13.66 12.70
CA ALA A 134 -14.39 -12.61 11.72
C ALA A 134 -13.29 -12.97 10.68
N PRO A 135 -13.43 -12.52 9.41
CA PRO A 135 -12.37 -12.70 8.41
C PRO A 135 -11.05 -12.05 8.84
N THR A 136 -9.96 -12.82 8.74
CA THR A 136 -8.61 -12.34 9.08
C THR A 136 -7.74 -12.20 7.84
N GLU A 137 -6.73 -11.33 7.94
CA GLU A 137 -5.76 -11.17 6.87
C GLU A 137 -4.99 -12.47 6.63
N SER A 138 -4.58 -12.71 5.38
CA SER A 138 -3.71 -13.83 5.03
C SER A 138 -2.35 -13.73 5.73
N ARG A 139 -1.64 -14.87 5.87
CA ARG A 139 -0.39 -14.91 6.64
C ARG A 139 0.65 -13.91 6.13
N CYS A 140 0.79 -13.79 4.81
CA CYS A 140 1.78 -12.89 4.22
C CYS A 140 1.43 -11.40 4.41
N MET A 141 0.18 -11.06 4.66
CA MET A 141 -0.25 -9.72 5.04
C MET A 141 0.02 -9.53 6.53
N SER A 142 -0.56 -10.39 7.38
CA SER A 142 -0.43 -10.29 8.85
C SER A 142 1.00 -10.33 9.41
N ALA A 143 1.94 -10.98 8.70
CA ALA A 143 3.34 -11.10 9.10
C ALA A 143 4.25 -10.05 8.43
N CYS A 144 3.69 -9.06 7.73
CA CYS A 144 4.48 -8.05 7.02
C CYS A 144 5.19 -7.14 8.02
N VAL A 145 6.51 -7.33 8.15
CA VAL A 145 7.38 -6.57 9.06
C VAL A 145 7.40 -5.08 8.69
N GLY A 146 7.57 -4.76 7.40
CA GLY A 146 7.65 -3.38 6.92
C GLY A 146 6.31 -2.64 6.91
N LYS A 147 5.23 -3.21 7.45
CA LYS A 147 3.88 -2.64 7.48
C LYS A 147 3.24 -2.25 6.13
N ILE A 148 3.87 -2.54 4.99
CA ILE A 148 3.44 -2.10 3.64
C ILE A 148 2.21 -2.84 3.02
N ARG A 149 1.46 -3.64 3.78
CA ARG A 149 0.40 -4.49 3.22
C ARG A 149 -0.96 -4.26 3.88
N MET A 150 -1.97 -4.03 3.06
CA MET A 150 -3.37 -3.99 3.44
C MET A 150 -4.14 -5.05 2.64
N GLN A 151 -4.99 -5.81 3.32
CA GLN A 151 -5.90 -6.75 2.68
C GLN A 151 -7.33 -6.45 3.10
N GLY A 152 -8.25 -6.58 2.15
CA GLY A 152 -9.67 -6.35 2.36
C GLY A 152 -10.53 -7.15 1.40
N LEU A 153 -11.82 -7.19 1.72
CA LEU A 153 -12.87 -7.67 0.85
C LEU A 153 -13.76 -6.48 0.48
N VAL A 154 -14.25 -6.49 -0.76
CA VAL A 154 -15.12 -5.46 -1.30
C VAL A 154 -16.40 -6.10 -1.83
N LYS A 155 -17.49 -5.35 -1.77
CA LYS A 155 -18.79 -5.80 -2.28
C LYS A 155 -18.79 -5.69 -3.81
N ILE A 156 -19.32 -6.72 -4.45
CA ILE A 156 -19.47 -6.81 -5.91
C ILE A 156 -20.96 -6.80 -6.23
N ASP A 157 -21.37 -6.03 -7.23
CA ASP A 157 -22.76 -5.97 -7.72
C ASP A 157 -23.10 -7.16 -8.64
N GLU A 158 -24.33 -7.21 -9.13
CA GLU A 158 -24.78 -8.32 -9.99
C GLU A 158 -24.09 -8.30 -11.36
N GLU A 159 -23.61 -7.14 -11.80
CA GLU A 159 -22.87 -6.93 -13.04
C GLU A 159 -21.38 -7.23 -12.93
N GLY A 160 -20.87 -7.54 -11.72
CA GLY A 160 -19.45 -7.81 -11.46
C GLY A 160 -18.60 -6.56 -11.18
N GLY A 161 -19.23 -5.39 -11.06
CA GLY A 161 -18.65 -4.12 -10.66
C GLY A 161 -18.44 -4.01 -9.15
N TRP A 162 -17.60 -3.07 -8.73
CA TRP A 162 -17.39 -2.77 -7.32
C TRP A 162 -18.53 -1.88 -6.83
N VAL A 163 -19.23 -2.29 -5.78
CA VAL A 163 -20.24 -1.45 -5.13
C VAL A 163 -19.53 -0.24 -4.50
N LYS A 164 -20.09 0.96 -4.70
CA LYS A 164 -19.55 2.19 -4.10
C LYS A 164 -19.56 2.11 -2.58
N ASP A 165 -18.37 2.08 -1.98
CA ASP A 165 -18.21 2.00 -0.52
C ASP A 165 -17.00 2.86 -0.06
N PRO A 166 -17.15 4.20 0.01
CA PRO A 166 -16.05 5.09 0.34
C PRO A 166 -15.48 4.89 1.74
N LYS A 167 -16.21 4.23 2.64
CA LYS A 167 -15.75 3.93 4.00
C LYS A 167 -15.01 2.60 4.11
N ASN A 168 -14.93 1.81 3.05
CA ASN A 168 -14.05 0.65 2.99
C ASN A 168 -12.62 1.10 2.63
N PRO A 169 -11.59 0.80 3.45
CA PRO A 169 -10.22 1.29 3.21
C PRO A 169 -9.66 0.92 1.83
N LEU A 170 -9.91 -0.31 1.35
CA LEU A 170 -9.43 -0.73 0.03
C LEU A 170 -10.18 -0.03 -1.11
N TYR A 171 -11.51 0.10 -1.00
CA TYR A 171 -12.28 0.85 -1.99
C TYR A 171 -11.78 2.29 -2.06
N TYR A 172 -11.57 2.94 -0.92
CA TYR A 172 -11.06 4.30 -0.84
C TYR A 172 -9.71 4.45 -1.56
N LEU A 173 -8.73 3.60 -1.26
CA LEU A 173 -7.39 3.70 -1.87
C LEU A 173 -7.36 3.38 -3.37
N VAL A 174 -8.20 2.44 -3.83
CA VAL A 174 -8.18 1.92 -5.22
C VAL A 174 -9.12 2.67 -6.14
N ARG A 175 -10.38 2.91 -5.72
CA ARG A 175 -11.44 3.47 -6.56
C ARG A 175 -11.68 4.95 -6.34
N GLU A 176 -11.61 5.42 -5.10
CA GLU A 176 -11.86 6.83 -4.78
C GLU A 176 -10.60 7.69 -5.02
N ARG A 177 -9.49 7.36 -4.35
CA ARG A 177 -8.23 8.11 -4.42
C ARG A 177 -7.32 7.69 -5.56
N GLN A 178 -7.48 6.45 -6.03
CA GLN A 178 -6.68 5.88 -7.11
C GLN A 178 -5.16 5.98 -6.85
N VAL A 179 -4.74 5.91 -5.58
CA VAL A 179 -3.32 5.89 -5.19
C VAL A 179 -2.74 4.47 -5.28
N ALA A 180 -3.59 3.45 -5.14
CA ALA A 180 -3.22 2.05 -5.31
C ALA A 180 -3.63 1.55 -6.70
N LEU A 181 -2.63 1.23 -7.53
CA LEU A 181 -2.80 0.92 -8.95
C LEU A 181 -2.57 -0.57 -9.27
N PRO A 182 -3.28 -1.14 -10.26
CA PRO A 182 -3.14 -2.55 -10.61
C PRO A 182 -1.79 -2.84 -11.30
N LEU A 183 -1.19 -4.00 -10.99
CA LEU A 183 0.04 -4.44 -11.67
C LEU A 183 -0.27 -5.06 -13.05
N TYR A 184 0.28 -4.47 -14.09
CA TYR A 184 0.18 -4.86 -15.49
C TYR A 184 -1.27 -5.06 -15.96
N ALA A 185 -2.09 -4.00 -15.85
CA ALA A 185 -3.49 -4.02 -16.29
C ALA A 185 -3.65 -4.43 -17.78
N GLN A 186 -2.65 -4.15 -18.62
CA GLN A 186 -2.61 -4.54 -20.03
C GLN A 186 -2.70 -6.05 -20.29
N PHE A 187 -2.51 -6.90 -19.28
CA PHE A 187 -2.75 -8.33 -19.42
C PHE A 187 -4.24 -8.71 -19.49
N GLY A 188 -5.16 -7.77 -19.30
CA GLY A 188 -6.60 -7.99 -19.48
C GLY A 188 -7.22 -8.95 -18.46
N THR A 189 -6.49 -9.28 -17.39
CA THR A 189 -7.01 -10.20 -16.35
C THR A 189 -7.79 -9.49 -15.26
N GLU A 190 -7.73 -8.16 -15.20
CA GLU A 190 -8.22 -7.33 -14.08
C GLU A 190 -7.73 -7.87 -12.72
N PRO A 191 -6.45 -7.63 -12.38
CA PRO A 191 -5.85 -8.17 -11.17
C PRO A 191 -6.45 -7.50 -9.92
N ASN A 192 -6.73 -8.28 -8.88
CA ASN A 192 -7.12 -7.78 -7.55
C ASN A 192 -5.91 -7.60 -6.61
N GLY A 193 -4.76 -7.28 -7.20
CA GLY A 193 -3.53 -6.93 -6.49
C GLY A 193 -3.08 -5.55 -6.94
N TYR A 194 -3.09 -4.61 -5.99
CA TYR A 194 -2.83 -3.19 -6.22
C TYR A 194 -1.57 -2.74 -5.46
N TYR A 195 -0.92 -1.71 -5.97
CA TYR A 195 0.36 -1.21 -5.50
C TYR A 195 0.34 0.31 -5.47
N ILE A 196 0.81 0.89 -4.37
CA ILE A 196 1.16 2.31 -4.33
C ILE A 196 2.55 2.44 -4.98
N PRO A 197 2.70 3.14 -6.12
CA PRO A 197 3.98 3.24 -6.81
C PRO A 197 5.05 3.91 -5.95
N PRO A 198 6.34 3.53 -6.02
CA PRO A 198 7.42 4.22 -5.32
C PRO A 198 7.82 5.53 -6.03
N ARG A 199 7.97 6.64 -5.29
CA ARG A 199 8.23 7.98 -5.86
C ARG A 199 9.64 8.16 -6.45
N TRP A 200 10.63 7.36 -6.03
CA TRP A 200 12.04 7.51 -6.44
C TRP A 200 12.39 6.73 -7.72
N VAL A 201 11.43 5.99 -8.29
CA VAL A 201 11.63 5.18 -9.51
C VAL A 201 11.20 5.97 -10.74
N PRO A 202 11.89 5.81 -11.89
CA PRO A 202 11.54 6.54 -13.10
C PRO A 202 10.09 6.37 -13.53
N ARG A 203 9.42 7.50 -13.83
CA ARG A 203 7.99 7.54 -14.13
C ARG A 203 7.61 6.69 -15.32
N ASN A 204 8.43 6.67 -16.37
CA ASN A 204 8.20 5.86 -17.56
C ASN A 204 8.17 4.35 -17.25
N TYR A 205 9.02 3.88 -16.33
CA TYR A 205 9.05 2.48 -15.90
C TYR A 205 7.81 2.14 -15.06
N LEU A 206 7.45 3.02 -14.13
CA LEU A 206 6.24 2.86 -13.31
C LEU A 206 4.98 2.88 -14.16
N GLN A 207 4.88 3.76 -15.15
CA GLN A 207 3.73 3.83 -16.06
C GLN A 207 3.57 2.54 -16.88
N GLN A 208 4.68 1.93 -17.31
CA GLN A 208 4.63 0.61 -17.97
C GLN A 208 4.06 -0.48 -17.04
N MET A 209 4.35 -0.38 -15.74
CA MET A 209 3.94 -1.37 -14.74
C MET A 209 2.51 -1.16 -14.23
N PHE A 210 2.15 0.07 -13.91
CA PHE A 210 0.94 0.41 -13.14
C PHE A 210 -0.07 1.23 -13.95
N GLY A 211 0.30 1.67 -15.15
CA GLY A 211 -0.55 2.42 -16.06
C GLY A 211 -0.43 3.94 -15.93
N PRO A 212 -1.31 4.69 -16.61
CA PRO A 212 -1.21 6.15 -16.74
C PRO A 212 -1.48 6.93 -15.43
N GLY A 213 -2.09 6.30 -14.42
CA GLY A 213 -2.42 6.94 -13.14
C GLY A 213 -1.24 7.19 -12.20
N VAL A 214 -0.02 6.80 -12.57
CA VAL A 214 1.17 6.86 -11.70
C VAL A 214 1.47 8.27 -11.20
N GLU A 215 1.47 9.27 -12.08
CA GLU A 215 1.82 10.65 -11.70
C GLU A 215 0.83 11.18 -10.65
N ALA A 216 -0.47 11.06 -10.95
CA ALA A 216 -1.53 11.48 -10.06
C ALA A 216 -1.56 10.72 -8.73
N ALA A 217 -1.18 9.43 -8.72
CA ALA A 217 -1.04 8.66 -7.50
C ALA A 217 0.11 9.21 -6.64
N ILE A 218 1.29 9.43 -7.24
CA ILE A 218 2.47 9.91 -6.54
C ILE A 218 2.24 11.31 -5.98
N ASP A 219 1.67 12.22 -6.75
CA ASP A 219 1.38 13.58 -6.28
C ASP A 219 0.44 13.58 -5.07
N GLN A 220 -0.58 12.72 -5.09
CA GLN A 220 -1.54 12.62 -3.99
C GLN A 220 -0.91 12.12 -2.69
N TYR A 221 -0.13 11.04 -2.72
CA TYR A 221 0.44 10.50 -1.47
C TYR A 221 1.74 11.20 -1.06
N SER A 222 2.36 12.00 -1.94
CA SER A 222 3.53 12.82 -1.58
C SER A 222 3.17 13.99 -0.67
N CYS A 223 1.95 14.51 -0.79
CA CYS A 223 1.39 15.52 0.12
C CYS A 223 -0.09 15.17 0.37
N PRO A 224 -0.33 14.13 1.20
CA PRO A 224 -1.67 13.58 1.42
C PRO A 224 -2.54 14.59 2.15
N ASP A 225 -3.83 14.59 1.82
CA ASP A 225 -4.79 15.27 2.68
C ASP A 225 -5.10 14.45 3.92
N ARG A 226 -5.83 15.10 4.84
CA ARG A 226 -6.22 14.57 6.15
C ARG A 226 -6.79 13.15 6.10
N GLU A 227 -7.70 12.86 5.16
CA GLU A 227 -8.33 11.54 5.09
C GLU A 227 -7.41 10.49 4.46
N LEU A 228 -6.67 10.85 3.39
CA LEU A 228 -5.70 9.93 2.79
C LEU A 228 -4.61 9.54 3.78
N LEU A 229 -4.07 10.50 4.53
CA LEU A 229 -3.08 10.25 5.56
C LEU A 229 -3.63 9.27 6.62
N GLY A 230 -4.83 9.53 7.13
CA GLY A 230 -5.47 8.65 8.12
C GLY A 230 -5.65 7.22 7.62
N VAL A 231 -6.09 7.02 6.37
CA VAL A 231 -6.26 5.68 5.80
C VAL A 231 -4.92 4.98 5.55
N LEU A 232 -3.86 5.72 5.17
CA LEU A 232 -2.52 5.16 5.03
C LEU A 232 -1.97 4.63 6.37
N GLN A 233 -2.32 5.25 7.49
CA GLN A 233 -1.92 4.79 8.82
C GLN A 233 -2.58 3.46 9.24
N LEU A 234 -3.67 3.03 8.60
CA LEU A 234 -4.32 1.75 8.91
C LEU A 234 -3.52 0.52 8.48
N PHE A 235 -2.50 0.69 7.64
CA PHE A 235 -1.65 -0.39 7.16
C PHE A 235 -1.01 -1.17 8.33
N ARG A 236 -1.31 -2.48 8.41
CA ARG A 236 -0.76 -3.42 9.40
C ARG A 236 -0.95 -3.06 10.87
N THR A 237 -1.98 -2.28 11.19
CA THR A 237 -2.37 -1.95 12.57
C THR A 237 -3.13 -3.07 13.28
N THR A 238 -3.86 -3.89 12.53
CA THR A 238 -4.60 -5.07 13.03
C THR A 238 -4.28 -6.32 12.21
N ARG A 239 -4.67 -7.52 12.67
CA ARG A 239 -4.58 -8.78 11.90
C ARG A 239 -5.94 -9.21 11.34
N GLN A 240 -7.02 -8.49 11.66
CA GLN A 240 -8.34 -8.67 11.08
C GLN A 240 -8.47 -7.84 9.80
N ILE A 241 -9.38 -8.23 8.91
CA ILE A 241 -9.72 -7.42 7.74
C ILE A 241 -10.61 -6.26 8.18
N LEU A 242 -10.24 -5.04 7.79
CA LEU A 242 -11.06 -3.85 7.99
C LEU A 242 -12.11 -3.74 6.88
N PHE A 243 -13.38 -3.58 7.27
CA PHE A 243 -14.50 -3.38 6.36
C PHE A 243 -14.98 -1.94 6.32
N ARG A 244 -14.73 -1.19 7.39
CA ARG A 244 -15.13 0.21 7.55
C ARG A 244 -14.06 0.96 8.36
N TYR A 245 -13.87 2.25 8.07
CA TYR A 245 -13.09 3.14 8.92
C TYR A 245 -13.85 4.43 9.26
N GLU A 246 -13.48 5.06 10.37
CA GLU A 246 -13.90 6.39 10.77
C GLU A 246 -12.71 7.24 11.19
N ILE A 247 -12.86 8.55 11.09
CA ILE A 247 -11.85 9.52 11.52
C ILE A 247 -12.53 10.47 12.52
N GLU A 248 -12.10 10.38 13.77
CA GLU A 248 -12.38 11.39 14.79
C GLU A 248 -11.41 12.56 14.56
N LYS A 249 -12.00 13.73 14.27
CA LYS A 249 -11.25 14.92 13.91
C LYS A 249 -10.60 15.54 15.15
N GLY A 250 -9.27 15.58 15.16
CA GLY A 250 -8.49 16.31 16.14
C GLY A 250 -8.21 17.76 15.76
N ASP A 251 -7.51 18.42 16.68
CA ASP A 251 -6.99 19.77 16.51
C ASP A 251 -5.84 19.79 15.49
N LYS A 252 -5.56 20.98 14.93
CA LYS A 252 -4.44 21.19 14.02
C LYS A 252 -3.15 21.30 14.85
N ASP A 253 -2.19 20.43 14.55
CA ASP A 253 -0.90 20.39 15.24
C ASP A 253 0.15 21.29 14.56
N GLY A 254 0.07 21.44 13.23
CA GLY A 254 1.04 22.23 12.49
C GLY A 254 0.84 22.27 10.99
N GLU A 255 1.82 22.86 10.32
CA GLU A 255 1.93 22.89 8.86
C GLU A 255 3.37 22.58 8.47
N ILE A 256 3.53 21.87 7.36
CA ILE A 256 4.84 21.60 6.77
C ILE A 256 4.84 21.97 5.29
N GLU A 257 5.95 22.52 4.80
CA GLU A 257 6.15 22.72 3.36
C GLU A 257 6.73 21.44 2.74
N VAL A 258 6.02 20.89 1.76
CA VAL A 258 6.42 19.70 1.02
C VAL A 258 6.84 20.13 -0.38
N THR A 259 8.05 19.73 -0.78
CA THR A 259 8.48 19.85 -2.18
C THR A 259 7.90 18.68 -2.98
N MET A 260 7.02 19.00 -3.91
CA MET A 260 6.35 18.05 -4.79
C MET A 260 7.34 17.48 -5.82
N PRO A 261 7.04 16.31 -6.43
CA PRO A 261 7.92 15.69 -7.43
C PRO A 261 8.23 16.58 -8.64
N ASN A 262 7.30 17.46 -9.01
CA ASN A 262 7.45 18.43 -10.10
C ASN A 262 8.29 19.67 -9.71
N GLY A 263 8.69 19.78 -8.44
CA GLY A 263 9.48 20.89 -7.89
C GLY A 263 8.65 22.01 -7.25
N ASP A 264 7.32 21.96 -7.33
CA ASP A 264 6.45 22.94 -6.68
C ASP A 264 6.43 22.76 -5.16
N SER A 265 6.21 23.84 -4.40
CA SER A 265 5.99 23.75 -2.95
C SER A 265 4.50 23.66 -2.64
N LYS A 266 4.11 22.77 -1.72
CA LYS A 266 2.75 22.63 -1.23
C LYS A 266 2.75 22.53 0.30
N THR A 267 1.86 23.25 0.96
CA THR A 267 1.68 23.15 2.40
C THR A 267 0.81 21.95 2.74
N GLN A 268 1.30 21.07 3.61
CA GLN A 268 0.53 20.00 4.24
C GLN A 268 0.14 20.43 5.65
N GLU A 269 -1.16 20.34 5.97
CA GLU A 269 -1.67 20.57 7.31
C GLU A 269 -1.66 19.27 8.11
N LEU A 270 -1.15 19.33 9.34
CA LEU A 270 -1.07 18.20 10.26
C LEU A 270 -2.15 18.31 11.34
N PHE A 271 -2.81 17.19 11.63
CA PHE A 271 -3.92 17.11 12.59
C PHE A 271 -3.73 15.92 13.53
N ASN A 272 -4.10 16.10 14.79
CA ASN A 272 -4.10 15.05 15.82
C ASN A 272 -5.33 14.12 15.69
N ASP A 273 -5.56 13.61 14.48
CA ASP A 273 -6.72 12.77 14.19
C ASP A 273 -6.62 11.40 14.84
N THR A 274 -7.78 10.80 15.13
CA THR A 274 -7.84 9.39 15.53
C THR A 274 -8.58 8.60 14.47
N VAL A 275 -7.93 7.58 13.91
CA VAL A 275 -8.50 6.68 12.91
C VAL A 275 -8.92 5.39 13.58
N ILE A 276 -10.16 4.99 13.33
CA ILE A 276 -10.77 3.80 13.91
C ILE A 276 -11.13 2.84 12.78
N GLY A 277 -10.79 1.58 12.94
CA GLY A 277 -11.08 0.52 11.97
C GLY A 277 -12.00 -0.54 12.57
N TYR A 278 -12.98 -0.94 11.76
CA TYR A 278 -14.01 -1.91 12.15
C TYR A 278 -13.94 -3.18 11.30
N ASN A 279 -14.16 -4.33 11.93
CA ASN A 279 -14.22 -5.64 11.27
C ASN A 279 -15.57 -5.87 10.57
N LYS A 280 -15.80 -7.11 10.09
CA LYS A 280 -17.06 -7.49 9.41
C LYS A 280 -18.29 -7.46 10.33
N LEU A 281 -18.08 -7.62 11.63
CA LEU A 281 -19.12 -7.64 12.67
C LEU A 281 -19.43 -6.24 13.21
N ASP A 282 -18.82 -5.20 12.61
CA ASP A 282 -18.91 -3.80 13.03
C ASP A 282 -18.28 -3.52 14.41
N GLU A 283 -17.36 -4.39 14.83
CA GLU A 283 -16.61 -4.22 16.08
C GLU A 283 -15.33 -3.42 15.83
N GLU A 284 -15.01 -2.51 16.75
CA GLU A 284 -13.75 -1.76 16.73
C GLU A 284 -12.58 -2.72 17.00
N VAL A 285 -11.66 -2.82 16.03
CA VAL A 285 -10.48 -3.71 16.12
C VAL A 285 -9.16 -2.97 16.09
N VAL A 286 -9.20 -1.65 15.83
CA VAL A 286 -8.06 -0.76 15.88
C VAL A 286 -8.54 0.67 16.13
N ARG A 287 -7.80 1.37 16.99
CA ARG A 287 -7.86 2.81 17.19
C ARG A 287 -6.43 3.33 17.29
N ILE A 288 -6.08 4.25 16.41
CA ILE A 288 -4.74 4.84 16.37
C ILE A 288 -4.84 6.34 16.17
N THR A 289 -3.95 7.07 16.84
CA THR A 289 -3.72 8.49 16.54
C THR A 289 -2.88 8.58 15.28
N VAL A 290 -3.21 9.53 14.39
CA VAL A 290 -2.42 9.85 13.21
C VAL A 290 -1.16 10.55 13.69
N GLU A 291 -0.08 9.80 13.78
CA GLU A 291 1.24 10.35 14.07
C GLU A 291 2.04 10.45 12.78
N GLU A 292 2.52 11.66 12.45
CA GLU A 292 3.62 11.86 11.51
C GLU A 292 4.89 12.11 12.31
N PRO A 293 5.75 11.08 12.52
CA PRO A 293 7.03 11.31 13.15
C PRO A 293 7.92 12.09 12.18
N THR A 294 7.97 13.42 12.33
CA THR A 294 8.98 14.25 11.66
C THR A 294 10.32 13.96 12.32
N PHE A 295 11.21 13.24 11.63
CA PHE A 295 12.54 12.98 12.13
C PHE A 295 13.52 14.04 11.63
N GLU A 296 13.94 14.93 12.51
CA GLU A 296 15.06 15.82 12.25
C GLU A 296 16.37 15.05 12.39
N ARG A 297 17.00 14.73 11.26
CA ARG A 297 18.30 14.06 11.28
C ARG A 297 19.40 15.06 11.67
N PRO A 298 20.27 14.73 12.65
CA PRO A 298 21.43 15.57 12.96
C PRO A 298 22.34 15.74 11.75
N ALA A 299 22.74 16.99 11.46
CA ALA A 299 23.59 17.33 10.32
C ALA A 299 24.95 16.60 10.30
N GLU A 300 25.39 16.06 11.44
CA GLU A 300 26.66 15.38 11.63
C GLU A 300 26.62 13.87 11.34
N ALA A 301 25.42 13.27 11.25
CA ALA A 301 25.27 11.83 11.00
C ALA A 301 25.51 11.51 9.51
N HIS A 302 26.26 10.44 9.22
CA HIS A 302 26.54 10.01 7.84
C HIS A 302 25.26 9.46 7.17
N VAL A 303 25.15 9.59 5.83
CA VAL A 303 23.94 9.19 5.06
C VAL A 303 23.56 7.72 5.20
N ASN A 304 24.51 6.88 5.62
CA ASN A 304 24.34 5.43 5.76
C ASN A 304 24.53 4.94 7.21
N SER A 305 24.56 5.83 8.21
CA SER A 305 24.55 5.37 9.61
C SER A 305 23.10 5.06 10.00
N ILE A 306 22.85 3.80 10.33
CA ILE A 306 21.65 3.35 11.06
C ILE A 306 21.59 4.08 12.40
#